data_AF-A0A1X2AM81-F1
#
_entry.id   AF-A0A1X2AM81-F1
#
_cell.length_a   1.000
_cell.length_b   1.000
_cell.length_c   1.000
_cell.angle_alpha   90.00
_cell.angle_beta   90.00
_cell.angle_gamma   90.00
#
_symmetry.space_group_name_H-M   'P 1'
#
loop_
_entity.id
_entity.type
_entity.pdbx_description
1 polymer ?
#
loop_
_entity_poly.entity_id
_entity_poly.type
_entity_poly.pdbx_seq_one_letter_code
_entity_poly.pdbx_strand_id
1 'polypeptide(L)'
;MIAGAVNSLIWILVLIAIVAVVIAVVRAMARPSAARPVERPVVEQPVVQQQPVVTSGLAPGWYPDQQDPNQMRYFDGRVWTAQTQPRA
;
A
#
# COMPACT_ATOMS: atom_id res chain seq x y z
N MET A 1 -33.89 -21.89 -39.85
CA MET A 1 -32.45 -21.86 -39.48
C MET A 1 -32.20 -21.47 -38.01
N ILE A 2 -33.21 -21.51 -37.13
CA ILE A 2 -33.16 -20.99 -35.75
C ILE A 2 -32.62 -22.04 -34.75
N ALA A 3 -32.87 -23.32 -35.02
CA ALA A 3 -32.46 -24.42 -34.14
C ALA A 3 -30.93 -24.53 -33.96
N GLY A 4 -30.15 -24.25 -35.02
CA GLY A 4 -28.69 -24.23 -34.93
C GLY A 4 -28.15 -23.06 -34.10
N ALA A 5 -28.79 -21.89 -34.21
CA ALA A 5 -28.43 -20.71 -33.44
C ALA A 5 -28.73 -20.89 -31.94
N VAL A 6 -29.87 -21.51 -31.60
CA VAL A 6 -30.23 -21.81 -30.20
C VAL A 6 -29.28 -22.84 -29.59
N ASN A 7 -28.94 -23.91 -30.31
CA ASN A 7 -27.96 -24.89 -29.84
C ASN A 7 -26.56 -24.26 -29.65
N SER A 8 -26.14 -23.40 -30.59
CA SER A 8 -24.88 -22.64 -30.47
C SER A 8 -24.88 -21.71 -29.25
N LEU A 9 -26.01 -21.02 -28.99
CA LEU A 9 -26.16 -20.15 -27.82
C LEU A 9 -26.03 -20.95 -26.51
N ILE A 10 -26.63 -22.14 -26.44
CA ILE A 10 -26.51 -23.03 -25.27
C ILE A 10 -25.04 -23.40 -25.04
N TRP A 11 -24.31 -23.80 -26.08
CA TRP A 11 -22.89 -24.13 -25.97
C TRP A 11 -22.02 -22.95 -25.54
N ILE A 12 -22.32 -21.74 -26.03
CA ILE A 12 -21.62 -20.51 -25.62
C ILE A 12 -21.86 -20.22 -24.13
N LEU A 13 -23.10 -20.33 -23.65
CA LEU A 13 -23.41 -20.11 -22.22
C LEU A 13 -22.71 -21.13 -21.33
N VAL A 14 -22.66 -22.40 -21.75
CA VAL A 14 -21.92 -23.47 -21.04
C VAL A 14 -20.42 -23.15 -21.00
N LEU A 15 -19.82 -22.75 -22.12
CA LEU A 15 -18.41 -22.36 -22.17
C LEU A 15 -18.11 -21.19 -21.24
N ILE A 16 -18.95 -20.14 -21.25
CA ILE A 16 -18.81 -18.97 -20.37
C ILE A 16 -18.90 -19.40 -18.90
N ALA A 17 -19.85 -20.27 -18.55
CA ALA A 17 -20.00 -20.77 -17.19
C ALA A 17 -18.75 -21.55 -16.73
N ILE A 18 -18.20 -22.42 -17.59
CA ILE A 18 -16.97 -23.16 -17.30
C ILE A 18 -15.80 -22.19 -17.07
N VAL A 19 -15.61 -21.21 -17.96
CA VAL A 19 -14.54 -20.20 -17.84
C VAL A 19 -14.69 -19.39 -16.55
N ALA A 20 -15.91 -18.96 -16.21
CA ALA A 20 -16.17 -18.22 -14.98
C ALA A 20 -15.83 -19.03 -13.72
N VAL A 21 -16.17 -20.32 -13.70
CA VAL A 21 -15.82 -21.24 -12.60
C VAL A 21 -14.31 -21.41 -12.50
N VAL A 22 -13.61 -21.61 -13.61
CA VAL A 22 -12.13 -21.73 -13.63
C VAL A 22 -11.49 -20.46 -13.07
N ILE A 23 -11.93 -19.28 -13.51
CA ILE A 23 -11.43 -18.00 -12.99
C ILE A 23 -11.71 -17.88 -11.49
N ALA A 24 -12.90 -18.26 -11.02
CA ALA A 24 -13.25 -18.20 -9.61
C ALA A 24 -12.35 -19.11 -8.75
N VAL A 25 -12.06 -20.32 -9.24
CA VAL A 25 -11.16 -21.28 -8.56
C VAL A 25 -9.73 -20.78 -8.55
N VAL A 26 -9.20 -20.31 -9.69
CA VAL A 26 -7.86 -19.72 -9.77
C VAL A 26 -7.74 -18.54 -8.82
N ARG A 27 -8.76 -17.67 -8.78
CA ARG A 27 -8.80 -16.54 -7.85
C ARG A 27 -8.91 -17.00 -6.39
N ALA A 28 -9.60 -18.09 -6.09
CA ALA A 28 -9.68 -18.65 -4.75
C ALA A 28 -8.33 -19.24 -4.30
N MET A 29 -7.62 -19.93 -5.20
CA MET A 29 -6.28 -20.46 -4.96
C MET A 29 -5.22 -19.36 -4.85
N ALA A 30 -5.34 -18.31 -5.65
CA ALA A 30 -4.42 -17.18 -5.67
C ALA A 30 -4.71 -16.13 -4.59
N ARG A 31 -5.84 -16.19 -3.89
CA ARG A 31 -6.06 -15.37 -2.69
C ARG A 31 -5.06 -15.86 -1.64
N PRO A 32 -4.03 -15.08 -1.28
CA PRO A 32 -3.17 -15.41 -0.17
C PRO A 32 -4.08 -15.51 1.05
N SER A 33 -3.98 -16.59 1.81
CA SER A 33 -4.70 -16.77 3.07
C SER A 33 -4.58 -15.48 3.87
N ALA A 34 -5.65 -14.68 3.88
CA ALA A 34 -5.73 -13.51 4.72
C ALA A 34 -5.56 -14.05 6.14
N ALA A 35 -4.44 -13.67 6.75
CA ALA A 35 -4.06 -14.09 8.08
C ALA A 35 -5.29 -14.01 8.98
N ARG A 36 -5.64 -15.14 9.60
CA ARG A 36 -6.67 -15.16 10.64
C ARG A 36 -6.40 -13.99 11.58
N PRO A 37 -7.39 -13.18 11.96
CA PRO A 37 -7.23 -12.23 13.05
C PRO A 37 -6.83 -13.02 14.29
N VAL A 38 -5.53 -13.10 14.54
CA VAL A 38 -4.99 -13.54 15.82
C VAL A 38 -5.43 -12.45 16.76
N GLU A 39 -6.39 -12.77 17.61
CA GLU A 39 -6.80 -11.98 18.77
C GLU A 39 -5.57 -11.91 19.69
N ARG A 40 -4.68 -10.98 19.35
CA ARG A 40 -3.48 -10.67 20.11
C ARG A 40 -3.99 -9.78 21.25
N PRO A 41 -3.76 -10.13 22.52
CA PRO A 41 -4.15 -9.26 23.62
C PRO A 41 -3.53 -7.90 23.35
N VAL A 42 -4.37 -6.88 23.35
CA VAL A 42 -4.02 -5.48 23.09
C VAL A 42 -2.99 -5.06 24.13
N VAL A 43 -1.72 -5.22 23.79
CA VAL A 43 -0.73 -4.20 24.13
C VAL A 43 -0.84 -3.24 22.95
N GLU A 44 -1.64 -2.19 23.14
CA GLU A 44 -1.64 -1.00 22.30
C GLU A 44 -0.22 -0.44 22.30
N GLN A 45 0.60 -0.98 21.41
CA GLN A 45 1.75 -0.27 20.91
C GLN A 45 1.15 0.68 19.88
N PRO A 46 1.09 2.00 20.16
CA PRO A 46 0.62 2.94 19.15
C PRO A 46 1.52 2.73 17.95
N VAL A 47 0.93 2.21 16.87
CA VAL A 47 1.54 2.25 15.56
C VAL A 47 1.74 3.74 15.32
N VAL A 48 2.95 4.21 15.54
CA VAL A 48 3.42 5.47 14.97
C VAL A 48 3.31 5.20 13.48
N GLN A 49 2.14 5.48 12.91
CA GLN A 49 1.97 5.68 11.49
C GLN A 49 3.15 6.58 11.15
N GLN A 50 4.05 6.11 10.29
CA GLN A 50 5.03 6.99 9.68
C GLN A 50 4.21 7.94 8.83
N GLN A 51 3.62 8.94 9.50
CA GLN A 51 3.12 10.14 8.88
C GLN A 51 4.29 10.59 7.99
N PRO A 52 4.03 10.89 6.71
CA PRO A 52 4.99 11.69 5.97
C PRO A 52 5.32 12.87 6.88
N VAL A 53 6.59 13.02 7.25
CA VAL A 53 7.02 14.08 8.19
C VAL A 53 6.52 15.38 7.59
N VAL A 54 5.40 15.87 8.10
CA VAL A 54 4.81 17.13 7.70
C VAL A 54 5.75 18.18 8.28
N THR A 55 6.76 18.54 7.49
CA THR A 55 7.65 19.69 7.76
C THR A 55 6.86 20.99 7.88
N SER A 56 5.57 20.96 7.55
CA SER A 56 4.55 22.01 7.65
C SER A 56 4.39 22.66 9.03
N GLY A 57 4.97 22.09 10.10
CA GLY A 57 4.92 22.64 11.46
C GLY A 57 6.28 22.99 12.08
N LEU A 58 7.39 22.83 11.36
CA LEU A 58 8.72 23.14 11.88
C LEU A 58 8.98 24.65 11.75
N ALA A 59 9.48 25.28 12.81
CA ALA A 59 9.96 26.65 12.73
C ALA A 59 11.28 26.70 11.92
N PRO A 60 11.62 27.83 11.28
CA PRO A 60 12.91 27.97 10.64
C PRO A 60 14.06 27.77 11.64
N GLY A 61 15.04 26.92 11.33
CA GLY A 61 16.10 26.57 12.28
C GLY A 61 16.98 25.37 11.87
N TRP A 62 17.94 25.05 12.72
CA TRP A 62 18.86 23.92 12.54
C TRP A 62 18.28 22.66 13.17
N TYR A 63 18.19 21.59 12.38
CA TYR A 63 17.68 20.29 12.83
C TYR A 63 18.64 19.16 12.42
N PRO A 64 18.60 17.99 13.06
CA PRO A 64 19.45 16.85 12.67
C PRO A 64 19.26 16.46 11.21
N ASP A 65 20.37 16.24 10.49
CA ASP A 65 20.32 15.73 9.11
C ASP A 65 19.86 14.27 9.11
N GLN A 66 18.96 13.93 8.18
CA GLN A 66 18.41 12.58 8.03
C GLN A 66 19.38 11.64 7.31
N GLN A 67 20.34 12.18 6.57
CA GLN A 67 21.35 11.43 5.83
C GLN A 67 22.61 11.20 6.66
N ASP A 68 22.96 12.16 7.53
CA ASP A 68 24.12 12.07 8.39
C ASP A 68 23.78 12.52 9.83
N PRO A 69 23.73 11.61 10.81
CA PRO A 69 23.38 11.94 12.19
C PRO A 69 24.40 12.85 12.90
N ASN A 70 25.59 13.03 12.32
CA ASN A 70 26.63 13.93 12.83
C ASN A 70 26.52 15.36 12.29
N GLN A 71 25.53 15.63 11.42
CA GLN A 71 25.31 16.94 10.84
C GLN A 71 23.92 17.50 11.21
N MET A 72 23.81 18.82 11.13
CA MET A 72 22.56 19.54 11.24
C MET A 72 22.27 20.21 9.90
N ARG A 73 21.02 20.17 9.43
CA ARG A 73 20.56 20.81 8.20
C ARG A 73 19.59 21.95 8.53
N TYR A 74 19.71 23.07 7.81
CA TYR A 74 18.83 24.22 8.04
C TYR A 74 17.49 24.05 7.31
N PHE A 75 16.39 24.22 8.04
CA PHE A 75 15.03 24.30 7.52
C PHE A 75 14.58 25.76 7.50
N ASP A 76 14.07 26.25 6.37
CA ASP A 76 13.69 27.67 6.20
C ASP A 76 12.21 27.97 6.54
N GLY A 77 11.46 26.97 7.04
CA GLY A 77 10.02 27.04 7.28
C GLY A 77 9.16 26.48 6.14
N ARG A 78 9.75 26.21 4.97
CA ARG A 78 9.07 25.63 3.80
C ARG A 78 9.77 24.38 3.31
N VAL A 79 11.08 24.49 3.11
CA VAL A 79 11.94 23.44 2.56
C VAL A 79 13.21 23.30 3.38
N TRP A 80 13.79 22.10 3.29
CA TRP A 80 15.13 21.88 3.79
C TRP A 80 16.14 22.45 2.81
N THR A 81 17.03 23.31 3.30
CA THR A 81 18.10 23.88 2.49
C THR A 81 19.29 22.93 2.39
N ALA A 82 20.22 23.21 1.47
CA ALA A 82 21.49 22.48 1.37
C ALA A 82 22.54 22.91 2.41
N GLN A 83 22.22 23.87 3.29
CA GLN A 83 23.14 24.31 4.33
C GLN A 83 23.21 23.27 5.44
N THR A 84 24.41 22.75 5.68
CA THR A 84 24.70 21.84 6.79
C THR A 84 25.77 22.42 7.71
N GLN A 85 25.74 22.02 8.98
CA GLN A 85 26.81 22.31 9.94
C GLN A 85 27.11 21.07 10.82
N PRO A 86 28.32 20.95 11.37
CA PRO A 86 28.65 19.89 12.30
C PRO A 86 27.78 19.97 13.55
N ARG A 87 27.39 18.80 14.07
CA ARG A 87 26.79 18.69 15.40
C ARG A 87 27.91 18.77 16.45
N ALA A 88 27.84 19.74 17.36
CA ALA A 88 28.82 19.93 18.44
C ALA A 88 28.62 18.93 19.59
#